data_AF-A0A928XDS9-F1
#
_entry.id   AF-A0A928XDS9-F1
#
_cell.length_a   1.000
_cell.length_b   1.000
_cell.length_c   1.000
_cell.angle_alpha   90.00
_cell.angle_beta   90.00
_cell.angle_gamma   90.00
#
_symmetry.space_group_name_H-M   'P 1'
#
loop_
_entity.id
_entity.type
_entity.pdbx_description
1 polymer ?
#
loop_
_entity_poly.entity_id
_entity_poly.type
_entity_poly.pdbx_seq_one_letter_code
_entity_poly.pdbx_strand_id
1 'polypeptide(L)'
;MISRRKWVLPGLGFVLLSGALLGASFTWTGNGGDDAWSTTANWFSAGCAFCFPDDTGDDALIPSGSWTVDLVDGAGDPDEEIDDLTIEGDVDFGVVSGSPTLKVDSLTIVGPVEVAMGGGAIVSSTLLSCDE
;
A
#
# COMPACT_ATOMS: atom_id res chain seq x y z
N MET A 1 -32.56 -51.79 35.17
CA MET A 1 -32.25 -50.35 35.31
C MET A 1 -30.78 -50.21 35.69
N ILE A 2 -29.95 -49.62 34.82
CA ILE A 2 -28.69 -48.91 35.12
C ILE A 2 -28.38 -48.13 33.84
N SER A 3 -28.64 -46.82 33.88
CA SER A 3 -28.37 -45.89 32.78
C SER A 3 -26.96 -45.33 32.97
N ARG A 4 -26.08 -45.53 31.98
CA ARG A 4 -24.71 -44.99 31.98
C ARG A 4 -24.75 -43.54 31.51
N ARG A 5 -24.48 -42.59 32.42
CA ARG A 5 -24.26 -41.18 32.08
C ARG A 5 -22.95 -41.04 31.30
N LYS A 6 -23.06 -40.68 30.02
CA LYS A 6 -21.92 -40.19 29.22
C LYS A 6 -21.65 -38.74 29.62
N TRP A 7 -20.45 -38.46 30.12
CA TRP A 7 -19.97 -37.10 30.33
C TRP A 7 -19.50 -36.56 28.97
N VAL A 8 -20.15 -35.50 28.50
CA VAL A 8 -19.67 -34.71 27.36
C VAL A 8 -18.94 -33.51 27.96
N LEU A 9 -17.63 -33.43 27.74
CA LEU A 9 -16.85 -32.23 28.01
C LEU A 9 -17.11 -31.23 26.87
N PRO A 10 -17.48 -29.97 27.13
CA PRO A 10 -17.49 -28.94 26.11
C PRO A 10 -16.04 -28.53 25.83
N GLY A 11 -15.49 -29.00 24.72
CA GLY A 11 -14.19 -28.59 24.22
C GLY A 11 -14.25 -27.18 23.65
N LEU A 12 -13.37 -26.33 24.16
CA LEU A 12 -13.14 -24.92 23.81
C LEU A 12 -13.23 -24.65 22.31
N GLY A 13 -14.10 -23.70 21.92
CA GLY A 13 -14.00 -23.05 20.62
C GLY A 13 -12.78 -22.14 20.60
N PHE A 14 -11.80 -22.48 19.76
CA PHE A 14 -10.74 -21.55 19.35
C PHE A 14 -11.38 -20.56 18.37
N VAL A 15 -11.71 -19.36 18.84
CA VAL A 15 -12.02 -18.24 17.95
C VAL A 15 -10.67 -17.76 17.44
N LEU A 16 -10.35 -18.09 16.18
CA LEU A 16 -9.31 -17.38 15.44
C LEU A 16 -9.82 -15.96 15.24
N LEU A 17 -9.36 -15.05 16.09
CA LEU A 17 -9.47 -13.63 15.84
C LEU A 17 -8.45 -13.33 14.73
N SER A 18 -8.89 -13.41 13.47
CA SER A 18 -8.13 -12.81 12.38
C SER A 18 -8.10 -11.32 12.67
N GLY A 19 -6.98 -10.83 13.21
CA GLY A 19 -6.74 -9.40 13.30
C GLY A 19 -6.66 -8.88 11.87
N ALA A 20 -7.64 -8.08 11.47
CA ALA A 20 -7.45 -7.22 10.31
C ALA A 20 -6.23 -6.34 10.64
N LEU A 21 -5.17 -6.40 9.83
CA LEU A 21 -4.21 -5.29 9.84
C LEU A 21 -5.04 -4.06 9.49
N LEU A 22 -5.17 -3.14 10.44
CA LEU A 22 -5.83 -1.86 10.23
C LEU A 22 -4.79 -0.96 9.58
N GLY A 23 -4.62 -1.04 8.27
CA GLY A 23 -3.80 -0.06 7.59
C GLY A 23 -4.55 1.25 7.35
N ALA A 24 -3.80 2.27 6.98
CA ALA A 24 -4.30 3.61 6.73
C ALA A 24 -4.41 3.88 5.23
N SER A 25 -5.30 4.79 4.85
CA SER A 25 -5.39 5.25 3.47
C SER A 25 -4.67 6.59 3.32
N PHE A 26 -3.84 6.67 2.28
CA PHE A 26 -2.98 7.79 1.96
C PHE A 26 -3.34 8.35 0.58
N THR A 27 -3.39 9.68 0.45
CA THR A 27 -3.58 10.36 -0.83
C THR A 27 -2.39 11.26 -1.09
N TRP A 28 -1.76 11.10 -2.26
CA TRP A 28 -0.65 11.94 -2.70
C TRP A 28 -1.12 13.38 -2.86
N THR A 29 -0.36 14.31 -2.30
CA THR A 29 -0.64 15.75 -2.34
C THR A 29 0.50 16.53 -2.99
N GLY A 30 1.72 15.97 -3.06
CA GLY A 30 2.92 16.65 -3.57
C GLY A 30 3.22 17.99 -2.89
N ASN A 31 2.66 18.25 -1.69
CA ASN A 31 2.74 19.55 -1.01
C ASN A 31 4.03 19.71 -0.16
N GLY A 32 4.96 18.77 -0.26
CA GLY A 32 6.27 18.84 0.39
C GLY A 32 7.25 19.78 -0.32
N GLY A 33 8.41 19.98 0.30
CA GLY A 33 9.54 20.65 -0.34
C GLY A 33 10.38 19.73 -1.26
N ASP A 34 10.01 18.45 -1.32
CA ASP A 34 10.61 17.38 -2.11
C ASP A 34 9.49 16.43 -2.59
N ASP A 35 9.78 15.60 -3.61
CA ASP A 35 8.80 14.69 -4.23
C ASP A 35 9.05 13.22 -3.85
N ALA A 36 9.79 12.97 -2.76
CA ALA A 36 10.14 11.61 -2.36
C ALA A 36 8.92 10.86 -1.81
N TRP A 37 8.77 9.58 -2.19
CA TRP A 37 7.69 8.69 -1.71
C TRP A 37 7.61 8.66 -0.18
N SER A 38 8.76 8.61 0.50
CA SER A 38 8.85 8.51 1.97
C SER A 38 8.65 9.84 2.70
N THR A 39 8.43 10.94 1.99
CA THR A 39 8.17 12.23 2.64
C THR A 39 6.71 12.31 3.08
N THR A 40 6.50 12.19 4.38
CA THR A 40 5.17 12.27 5.01
C THR A 40 4.36 13.51 4.63
N ALA A 41 5.01 14.66 4.39
CA ALA A 41 4.35 15.89 3.96
C ALA A 41 3.72 15.81 2.54
N ASN A 42 4.13 14.84 1.73
CA ASN A 42 3.52 14.55 0.43
C ASN A 42 2.23 13.76 0.55
N TRP A 43 1.88 13.25 1.73
CA TRP A 43 0.70 12.43 1.93
C TRP A 43 -0.32 13.10 2.85
N PHE A 44 -1.57 13.03 2.45
CA PHE A 44 -2.70 13.23 3.35
C PHE A 44 -3.20 11.86 3.80
N SER A 45 -3.36 11.64 5.11
CA SER A 45 -3.94 10.40 5.63
C SER A 45 -4.90 10.63 6.79
N ALA A 46 -5.93 9.78 6.84
CA ALA A 46 -6.89 9.74 7.94
C ALA A 46 -6.55 8.57 8.87
N GLY A 47 -5.39 8.61 9.51
CA GLY A 47 -4.97 7.50 10.37
C GLY A 47 -3.62 7.70 11.04
N CYS A 48 -2.76 8.54 10.46
CA CYS A 48 -1.43 8.78 10.99
C CYS A 48 -0.92 10.19 10.66
N ALA A 49 -0.53 10.95 11.68
CA ALA A 49 -0.06 12.33 11.48
C ALA A 49 1.39 12.42 10.92
N PHE A 50 2.16 11.34 10.98
CA PHE A 50 3.59 11.32 10.65
C PHE A 50 4.02 10.00 9.99
N CYS A 51 3.24 9.49 9.03
CA CYS A 51 3.63 8.32 8.24
C CYS A 51 3.40 8.56 6.74
N PHE A 52 3.87 7.62 5.94
CA PHE A 52 3.66 7.47 4.51
C PHE A 52 3.23 6.01 4.27
N PRO A 53 2.66 5.65 3.11
CA PRO A 53 2.28 4.26 2.86
C PRO A 53 3.56 3.41 2.69
N ASP A 54 3.81 2.53 3.66
CA ASP A 54 4.97 1.62 3.70
C ASP A 54 4.69 0.23 4.30
N ASP A 55 3.52 0.00 4.88
CA ASP A 55 3.18 -1.25 5.55
C ASP A 55 2.09 -2.04 4.79
N THR A 56 2.11 -3.36 5.00
CA THR A 56 1.02 -4.23 4.54
C THR A 56 -0.30 -3.80 5.19
N GLY A 57 -1.30 -3.52 4.37
CA GLY A 57 -2.60 -2.97 4.78
C GLY A 57 -2.78 -1.47 4.48
N ASP A 58 -1.70 -0.74 4.20
CA ASP A 58 -1.79 0.66 3.80
C ASP A 58 -2.19 0.81 2.33
N ASP A 59 -3.19 1.65 2.08
CA ASP A 59 -3.65 1.99 0.73
C ASP A 59 -3.06 3.33 0.29
N ALA A 60 -2.62 3.42 -0.96
CA ALA A 60 -2.13 4.65 -1.56
C ALA A 60 -2.96 5.06 -2.79
N LEU A 61 -3.28 6.35 -2.88
CA LEU A 61 -3.95 6.97 -4.02
C LEU A 61 -3.08 8.09 -4.59
N ILE A 62 -2.75 8.00 -5.87
CA ILE A 62 -2.27 9.14 -6.67
C ILE A 62 -3.49 9.72 -7.41
N PRO A 63 -4.03 10.86 -6.95
CA PRO A 63 -5.29 11.38 -7.45
C PRO A 63 -5.13 12.00 -8.85
N SER A 64 -6.25 12.34 -9.49
CA SER A 64 -6.26 13.07 -10.75
C SER A 64 -5.32 14.29 -10.74
N GLY A 65 -4.54 14.48 -11.80
CA GLY A 65 -3.53 15.52 -11.88
C GLY A 65 -2.34 15.07 -12.73
N SER A 66 -1.23 15.79 -12.61
CA SER A 66 0.06 15.38 -13.15
C SER A 66 1.08 15.48 -12.03
N TRP A 67 1.76 14.37 -11.73
CA TRP A 67 2.59 14.23 -10.55
C TRP A 67 3.98 13.70 -10.92
N THR A 68 4.99 14.22 -10.23
CA THR A 68 6.28 13.55 -10.13
C THR A 68 6.33 12.88 -8.76
N VAL A 69 6.73 11.61 -8.75
CA VAL A 69 6.88 10.84 -7.54
C VAL A 69 8.24 10.17 -7.57
N ASP A 70 9.16 10.65 -6.74
CA ASP A 70 10.48 10.06 -6.69
C ASP A 70 10.46 8.83 -5.78
N LEU A 71 10.60 7.66 -6.39
CA LEU A 71 10.80 6.44 -5.62
C LEU A 71 12.16 6.49 -4.94
N VAL A 72 12.17 6.07 -3.69
CA VAL A 72 13.36 5.88 -2.86
C VAL A 72 13.53 4.39 -2.61
N ASP A 73 14.76 3.92 -2.45
CA ASP A 73 14.97 2.56 -1.93
C ASP A 73 14.33 2.55 -0.53
N GLY A 74 13.22 1.81 -0.37
CA GLY A 74 12.49 1.64 0.91
C GLY A 74 13.49 1.42 2.04
N ALA A 75 13.29 2.08 3.18
CA ALA A 75 14.28 2.69 4.08
C ALA A 75 15.39 1.76 4.66
N GLY A 76 16.10 1.02 3.82
CA GLY A 76 16.87 -0.16 4.18
C GLY A 76 16.07 -1.47 4.27
N ASP A 77 14.77 -1.47 3.99
CA ASP A 77 13.94 -2.68 4.02
C ASP A 77 13.51 -3.12 2.60
N PRO A 78 14.12 -4.18 2.06
CA PRO A 78 13.75 -4.70 0.75
C PRO A 78 12.39 -5.40 0.74
N ASP A 79 11.75 -5.60 1.90
CA ASP A 79 10.48 -6.30 2.07
C ASP A 79 9.30 -5.38 2.42
N GLU A 80 9.50 -4.05 2.45
CA GLU A 80 8.41 -3.06 2.51
C GLU A 80 7.47 -3.23 1.30
N GLU A 81 6.18 -3.44 1.58
CA GLU A 81 5.09 -3.66 0.62
C GLU A 81 3.83 -2.98 1.15
N ILE A 82 3.25 -2.09 0.34
CA ILE A 82 1.94 -1.49 0.61
C ILE A 82 0.82 -2.39 0.07
N ASP A 83 -0.40 -2.24 0.57
CA ASP A 83 -1.54 -3.08 0.14
C ASP A 83 -1.96 -2.70 -1.29
N ASP A 84 -2.69 -1.61 -1.45
CA ASP A 84 -3.27 -1.24 -2.73
C ASP A 84 -2.75 0.12 -3.22
N LEU A 85 -2.31 0.20 -4.47
CA LEU A 85 -1.99 1.45 -5.16
C LEU A 85 -3.02 1.75 -6.25
N THR A 86 -3.72 2.88 -6.13
CA THR A 86 -4.62 3.40 -7.16
C THR A 86 -4.01 4.65 -7.82
N ILE A 87 -4.04 4.69 -9.15
CA ILE A 87 -3.57 5.81 -9.97
C ILE A 87 -4.72 6.35 -10.82
N GLU A 88 -5.09 7.61 -10.57
CA GLU A 88 -6.15 8.33 -11.31
C GLU A 88 -5.61 9.52 -12.15
N GLY A 89 -4.33 9.87 -11.98
CA GLY A 89 -3.68 10.97 -12.69
C GLY A 89 -2.43 10.53 -13.45
N ASP A 90 -1.90 11.41 -14.29
CA ASP A 90 -0.61 11.20 -14.93
C ASP A 90 0.48 11.20 -13.86
N VAL A 91 1.40 10.23 -13.93
CA VAL A 91 2.49 10.10 -12.96
C VAL A 91 3.80 9.75 -13.66
N ASP A 92 4.86 10.46 -13.29
CA ASP A 92 6.24 10.11 -13.61
C ASP A 92 6.93 9.59 -12.36
N PHE A 93 7.16 8.27 -12.30
CA PHE A 93 7.92 7.65 -11.22
C PHE A 93 9.41 7.84 -11.47
N GLY A 94 9.97 8.83 -10.77
CA GLY A 94 11.39 9.13 -10.76
C GLY A 94 12.21 8.26 -9.81
N VAL A 95 13.51 8.51 -9.79
CA VAL A 95 14.45 7.88 -8.86
C VAL A 95 15.26 8.94 -8.14
N VAL A 96 15.20 8.98 -6.81
CA VAL A 96 16.10 9.84 -6.02
C VAL A 96 17.54 9.32 -6.09
N SER A 97 17.70 7.99 -5.99
CA SER A 97 18.97 7.28 -6.09
C SER A 97 18.72 5.77 -6.22
N GLY A 98 19.69 5.04 -6.78
CA GLY A 98 19.63 3.57 -6.80
C GLY A 98 18.74 3.00 -7.90
N SER A 99 18.04 1.91 -7.58
CA SER A 99 17.09 1.23 -8.48
C SER A 99 15.88 0.77 -7.67
N PRO A 100 15.10 1.73 -7.15
CA PRO A 100 14.05 1.45 -6.19
C PRO A 100 12.94 0.61 -6.81
N THR A 101 12.43 -0.29 -6.00
CA THR A 101 11.25 -1.10 -6.32
C THR A 101 10.17 -0.77 -5.30
N LEU A 102 9.05 -0.19 -5.75
CA LEU A 102 7.84 -0.10 -4.97
C LEU A 102 7.07 -1.41 -5.12
N LYS A 103 6.90 -2.16 -4.04
CA LYS A 103 6.07 -3.35 -4.01
C LYS A 103 4.67 -2.97 -3.53
N VAL A 104 3.67 -3.44 -4.26
CA VAL A 104 2.25 -3.26 -3.93
C VAL A 104 1.55 -4.62 -4.06
N ASP A 105 0.54 -4.92 -3.26
CA ASP A 105 -0.29 -6.10 -3.48
C ASP A 105 -1.05 -5.92 -4.80
N SER A 106 -1.92 -4.90 -4.87
CA SER A 106 -2.65 -4.57 -6.09
C SER A 106 -2.31 -3.20 -6.68
N LEU A 107 -2.27 -3.12 -8.01
CA LEU A 107 -2.14 -1.89 -8.77
C LEU A 107 -3.39 -1.68 -9.62
N THR A 108 -4.08 -0.57 -9.38
CA THR A 108 -5.25 -0.14 -10.15
C THR A 108 -4.95 1.15 -10.90
N ILE A 109 -5.15 1.14 -12.21
CA ILE A 109 -5.01 2.32 -13.09
C ILE A 109 -6.39 2.68 -13.63
N VAL A 110 -6.84 3.91 -13.38
CA VAL A 110 -8.21 4.36 -13.69
C VAL A 110 -8.21 5.40 -14.80
N GLY A 111 -8.77 5.03 -15.96
CA GLY A 111 -8.98 5.94 -17.09
C GLY A 111 -7.73 6.18 -17.96
N PRO A 112 -7.79 7.15 -18.89
CA PRO A 112 -6.68 7.45 -19.78
C PRO A 112 -5.61 8.27 -19.05
N VAL A 113 -4.69 7.57 -18.37
CA VAL A 113 -3.57 8.17 -17.65
C VAL A 113 -2.23 7.72 -18.25
N GLU A 114 -1.24 8.61 -18.22
CA GLU A 114 0.14 8.29 -18.58
C GLU A 114 0.93 7.92 -17.31
N VAL A 115 1.44 6.69 -17.26
CA VAL A 115 2.37 6.22 -16.22
C VAL A 115 3.76 6.08 -16.84
N ALA A 116 4.68 6.96 -16.45
CA ALA A 116 6.08 6.93 -16.86
C ALA A 116 6.97 6.36 -15.75
N MET A 117 8.04 5.67 -16.16
CA MET A 117 9.03 5.07 -15.28
C MET A 117 10.42 5.61 -15.64
N GLY A 118 10.99 6.43 -14.76
CA GLY A 118 12.31 7.03 -14.90
C GLY A 118 13.44 6.19 -14.30
N GLY A 119 14.63 6.26 -14.92
CA GLY A 119 15.91 5.96 -14.26
C GLY A 119 16.09 4.59 -13.58
N GLY A 120 15.31 3.57 -13.95
CA GLY A 120 15.39 2.24 -13.34
C GLY A 120 14.45 2.02 -12.15
N ALA A 121 13.52 2.94 -11.88
CA ALA A 121 12.39 2.72 -11.01
C ALA A 121 11.56 1.51 -11.48
N ILE A 122 11.04 0.74 -10.53
CA ILE A 122 10.14 -0.38 -10.79
C ILE A 122 8.95 -0.27 -9.83
N VAL A 123 7.73 -0.42 -10.35
CA VAL A 123 6.55 -0.75 -9.54
C VAL A 123 6.23 -2.22 -9.80
N SER A 124 6.20 -3.02 -8.74
CA SER A 124 5.91 -4.45 -8.80
C SER A 124 4.61 -4.73 -8.08
N SER A 125 3.66 -5.35 -8.77
CA SER A 125 2.35 -5.73 -8.22
C SER A 125 2.11 -7.22 -8.33
N THR A 126 1.38 -7.80 -7.38
CA THR A 126 0.87 -9.18 -7.49
C THR A 126 -0.38 -9.26 -8.37
N LEU A 127 -1.20 -8.19 -8.37
CA LEU A 127 -2.45 -8.08 -9.12
C LEU A 127 -2.56 -6.73 -9.84
N LEU A 128 -2.56 -6.76 -11.17
CA LEU A 128 -2.77 -5.58 -12.00
C LEU A 128 -4.21 -5.53 -12.54
N SER A 129 -4.88 -4.39 -12.33
CA SER A 129 -6.19 -4.07 -12.90
C SER A 129 -6.13 -2.74 -13.66
N CYS A 130 -6.61 -2.73 -14.90
CA CYS A 130 -6.80 -1.51 -15.67
C CYS A 130 -8.28 -1.39 -16.03
N ASP A 131 -8.93 -0.29 -15.61
CA ASP A 131 -10.31 0.01 -16.00
C ASP A 131 -10.26 0.95 -17.23
N GLU A 132 -10.72 0.44 -18.38
CA GLU A 132 -10.72 1.15 -19.68
C GLU A 132 -11.86 2.18 -19.81
#